data_AF-A0A139IV95-F1
#
_entry.id   AF-A0A139IV95-F1
#
_cell.length_a   1.000
_cell.length_b   1.000
_cell.length_c   1.000
_cell.angle_alpha   90.00
_cell.angle_beta   90.00
_cell.angle_gamma   90.00
#
_symmetry.space_group_name_H-M   'P 1'
#
loop_
_entity.id
_entity.type
_entity.pdbx_description
1 polymer ?
#
loop_
_entity_poly.entity_id
_entity_poly.type
_entity_poly.pdbx_seq_one_letter_code
_entity_poly.pdbx_strand_id
1 'polypeptide(L)'
;MGKIFKGFKLALKKELYMDLLDNIRYDNAHLERLMGHMAALQPWRKARNTPYFESFRPAAIGIYQTLSQGLRASCMAPHHASICLNASPGGPLSTNEAPAERFGVFLHHDTGPKHRALSWSLEEAEIRLNHAVSALDQMSSGAVQKPEPTDLSPPTRKKSTVGFQGPREQANDHFKAHNPARAPQDTPQDSPKSLEIHDLCETMKTLRSAQHDLYWPEKRLFNEKAISGDSLASILAQTSASRTELSNGDAHRLAYSLAMGVLQFRDTPWLDSSWSTVTVTLVVLSEYPFVSKQLVTGSYPAGASSSLTRKVKAVIRNQMLLRLGITLIELCLQKPIRELRRAEDLEDGDDLADFYTADRLLQTGKIADRLGFK
;
A
#
# COMPACT_ATOMS: atom_id res chain seq x y z
N MET A 1 -40.41 53.63 -10.66
CA MET A 1 -39.52 52.50 -11.05
C MET A 1 -39.21 51.47 -9.95
N GLY A 2 -39.43 51.72 -8.65
CA GLY A 2 -38.97 50.81 -7.57
C GLY A 2 -39.73 49.48 -7.34
N LYS A 3 -40.90 49.25 -7.94
CA LYS A 3 -41.70 48.02 -7.70
C LYS A 3 -41.30 46.83 -8.57
N ILE A 4 -40.66 47.05 -9.72
CA ILE A 4 -40.28 45.99 -10.67
C ILE A 4 -39.05 45.22 -10.17
N PHE A 5 -38.16 45.86 -9.41
CA PHE A 5 -36.93 45.24 -8.88
C PHE A 5 -37.17 44.18 -7.78
N LYS A 6 -38.31 44.18 -7.08
CA LYS A 6 -38.59 43.18 -6.03
C LYS A 6 -38.99 41.81 -6.59
N GLY A 7 -39.65 41.76 -7.75
CA GLY A 7 -40.02 40.50 -8.43
C GLY A 7 -38.79 39.77 -8.98
N PHE A 8 -37.84 40.52 -9.54
CA PHE A 8 -36.59 39.97 -10.10
C PHE A 8 -35.72 39.26 -9.05
N LYS A 9 -35.67 39.79 -7.81
CA LYS A 9 -34.90 39.19 -6.71
C LYS A 9 -35.50 37.88 -6.19
N LEU A 10 -36.81 37.65 -6.41
CA LEU A 10 -37.49 36.39 -6.12
C LEU A 10 -37.30 35.37 -7.26
N ALA A 11 -37.33 35.82 -8.52
CA ALA A 11 -37.10 34.97 -9.68
C ALA A 11 -35.67 34.39 -9.72
N LEU A 12 -34.65 35.22 -9.47
CA LEU A 12 -33.25 34.77 -9.39
C LEU A 12 -33.01 33.75 -8.26
N LYS A 13 -33.78 33.84 -7.17
CA LYS A 13 -33.73 32.84 -6.09
C LYS A 13 -34.44 31.53 -6.46
N LYS A 14 -35.42 31.60 -7.37
CA LYS A 14 -36.14 30.42 -7.84
C LYS A 14 -35.23 29.56 -8.73
N GLU A 15 -34.49 30.16 -9.66
CA GLU A 15 -33.55 29.41 -10.52
C GLU A 15 -32.50 28.66 -9.70
N LEU A 16 -31.82 29.35 -8.78
CA LEU A 16 -30.86 28.72 -7.86
C LEU A 16 -31.47 27.59 -7.01
N TYR A 17 -32.75 27.72 -6.63
CA TYR A 17 -33.45 26.67 -5.89
C TYR A 17 -33.82 25.48 -6.76
N MET A 18 -34.18 25.71 -8.03
CA MET A 18 -34.45 24.63 -8.98
C MET A 18 -33.17 23.86 -9.30
N ASP A 19 -32.05 24.55 -9.52
CA ASP A 19 -30.74 23.91 -9.72
C ASP A 19 -30.36 23.05 -8.51
N LEU A 20 -30.58 23.55 -7.29
CA LEU A 20 -30.33 22.78 -6.07
C LEU A 20 -31.25 21.55 -5.97
N LEU A 21 -32.52 21.68 -6.34
CA LEU A 21 -33.46 20.54 -6.35
C LEU A 21 -33.06 19.49 -7.39
N ASP A 22 -32.60 19.91 -8.56
CA ASP A 22 -32.15 19.01 -9.61
C ASP A 22 -30.86 18.29 -9.20
N ASN A 23 -29.93 18.99 -8.54
CA ASN A 23 -28.76 18.37 -7.92
C ASN A 23 -29.16 17.33 -6.85
N ILE A 24 -30.09 17.67 -5.95
CA ILE A 24 -30.57 16.72 -4.93
C ILE A 24 -31.23 15.49 -5.57
N ARG A 25 -32.02 15.67 -6.64
CA ARG A 25 -32.65 14.56 -7.36
C ARG A 25 -31.61 13.68 -8.05
N TYR A 26 -30.62 14.30 -8.68
CA TYR A 26 -29.49 13.60 -9.29
C TYR A 26 -28.72 12.78 -8.24
N ASP A 27 -28.37 13.40 -7.11
CA ASP A 27 -27.65 12.74 -6.02
C ASP A 27 -28.45 11.58 -5.42
N ASN A 28 -29.76 11.74 -5.22
CA ASN A 28 -30.63 10.68 -4.73
C ASN A 28 -30.71 9.50 -5.72
N ALA A 29 -30.90 9.76 -7.01
CA ALA A 29 -30.89 8.72 -8.03
C ALA A 29 -29.53 8.01 -8.12
N HIS A 30 -28.43 8.75 -7.93
CA HIS A 30 -27.08 8.20 -7.87
C HIS A 30 -26.89 7.30 -6.64
N LEU A 31 -27.33 7.75 -5.46
CA LEU A 31 -27.29 6.97 -4.22
C LEU A 31 -28.13 5.69 -4.32
N GLU A 32 -29.34 5.77 -4.89
CA GLU A 32 -30.18 4.60 -5.15
C GLU A 32 -29.48 3.57 -6.04
N ARG A 33 -28.82 4.02 -7.11
CA ARG A 33 -28.03 3.14 -7.99
C ARG A 33 -26.87 2.48 -7.24
N LEU A 34 -26.13 3.24 -6.44
CA LEU A 34 -25.05 2.71 -5.61
C LEU A 34 -25.56 1.69 -4.58
N MET A 35 -26.67 1.98 -3.90
CA MET A 35 -27.29 1.06 -2.96
C MET A 35 -27.80 -0.21 -3.66
N GLY A 36 -28.40 -0.08 -4.84
CA GLY A 36 -28.82 -1.21 -5.67
C GLY A 36 -27.64 -2.12 -6.04
N HIS A 37 -26.53 -1.53 -6.48
CA HIS A 37 -25.30 -2.30 -6.74
C HIS A 37 -24.74 -2.95 -5.47
N MET A 38 -24.72 -2.25 -4.34
CA MET A 38 -24.28 -2.82 -3.06
C MET A 38 -25.16 -3.99 -2.59
N ALA A 39 -26.48 -3.87 -2.75
CA ALA A 39 -27.43 -4.91 -2.41
C ALA A 39 -27.26 -6.13 -3.32
N ALA A 40 -27.11 -5.93 -4.63
CA ALA A 40 -26.82 -7.00 -5.58
C ALA A 40 -25.50 -7.74 -5.28
N LEU A 41 -24.51 -7.04 -4.72
CA LEU A 41 -23.23 -7.61 -4.32
C LEU A 41 -23.27 -8.28 -2.94
N GLN A 42 -24.28 -8.06 -2.11
CA GLN A 42 -24.33 -8.56 -0.73
C GLN A 42 -24.35 -10.10 -0.64
N PRO A 43 -25.13 -10.85 -1.45
CA PRO A 43 -25.06 -12.32 -1.46
C PRO A 43 -23.65 -12.81 -1.78
N TRP A 44 -22.98 -12.18 -2.74
CA TRP A 44 -21.61 -12.49 -3.11
C TRP A 44 -20.61 -12.16 -2.01
N ARG A 45 -20.85 -11.14 -1.19
CA ARG A 45 -20.01 -10.85 -0.02
C ARG A 45 -20.14 -11.92 1.06
N LYS A 46 -21.34 -12.48 1.26
CA LYS A 46 -21.56 -13.59 2.21
C LYS A 46 -21.01 -14.92 1.69
N ALA A 47 -21.10 -15.14 0.38
CA ALA A 47 -20.61 -16.35 -0.27
C ALA A 47 -19.09 -16.35 -0.50
N ARG A 48 -18.49 -15.16 -0.67
CA ARG A 48 -17.03 -15.03 -0.75
C ARG A 48 -16.46 -15.30 0.63
N ASN A 49 -15.76 -16.42 0.74
CA ASN A 49 -14.72 -16.56 1.74
C ASN A 49 -13.71 -15.44 1.45
N THR A 50 -13.77 -14.34 2.20
CA THR A 50 -12.76 -13.30 2.09
C THR A 50 -11.43 -14.00 2.38
N PRO A 51 -10.44 -13.94 1.47
CA PRO A 51 -9.13 -14.48 1.77
C PRO A 51 -8.66 -13.88 3.10
N TYR A 52 -7.88 -14.63 3.87
CA TYR A 52 -7.44 -14.26 5.21
C TYR A 52 -6.48 -13.05 5.19
N PHE A 53 -6.97 -11.87 4.78
CA PHE A 53 -6.19 -10.64 4.69
C PHE A 53 -5.83 -10.12 6.08
N GLU A 54 -6.67 -10.41 7.08
CA GLU A 54 -6.43 -9.98 8.45
C GLU A 54 -5.27 -10.74 9.12
N SER A 55 -4.99 -12.00 8.72
CA SER A 55 -3.78 -12.72 9.18
C SER A 55 -2.55 -12.34 8.35
N PHE A 56 -2.76 -12.09 7.05
CA PHE A 56 -1.68 -11.72 6.12
C PHE A 56 -0.99 -10.40 6.47
N ARG A 57 -1.74 -9.38 6.90
CA ARG A 57 -1.18 -8.03 7.18
C ARG A 57 -0.14 -8.03 8.31
N PRO A 58 -0.41 -8.60 9.51
CA PRO A 58 0.61 -8.74 10.55
C PRO A 58 1.89 -9.41 10.05
N ALA A 59 1.78 -10.47 9.25
CA ALA A 59 2.92 -11.15 8.67
C ALA A 59 3.69 -10.23 7.70
N ALA A 60 3.00 -9.55 6.78
CA ALA A 60 3.63 -8.59 5.86
C ALA A 60 4.35 -7.44 6.61
N ILE A 61 3.76 -6.93 7.70
CA ILE A 61 4.38 -5.90 8.56
C ILE A 61 5.65 -6.46 9.22
N GLY A 62 5.57 -7.67 9.79
CA GLY A 62 6.71 -8.34 10.41
C GLY A 62 7.87 -8.54 9.43
N ILE A 63 7.57 -8.94 8.19
CA ILE A 63 8.56 -9.08 7.12
C ILE A 63 9.23 -7.74 6.83
N TYR A 64 8.46 -6.67 6.63
CA TYR A 64 9.03 -5.34 6.36
C TYR A 64 9.95 -4.87 7.49
N GLN A 65 9.51 -5.03 8.74
CA GLN A 65 10.30 -4.65 9.92
C GLN A 65 11.57 -5.46 10.02
N THR A 66 11.50 -6.77 9.78
CA THR A 66 12.66 -7.67 9.80
C THR A 66 13.67 -7.28 8.72
N LEU A 67 13.22 -7.11 7.48
CA LEU A 67 14.10 -6.72 6.37
C LEU A 67 14.73 -5.34 6.59
N SER A 68 13.94 -4.36 7.04
CA SER A 68 14.44 -3.01 7.31
C SER A 68 15.45 -2.96 8.45
N GLN A 69 15.28 -3.77 9.50
CA GLN A 69 16.24 -3.86 10.60
C GLN A 69 17.52 -4.61 10.18
N GLY A 70 17.36 -5.75 9.51
CA GLY A 70 18.47 -6.59 9.07
C GLY A 70 19.40 -5.91 8.09
N LEU A 71 18.83 -5.34 7.03
CA LEU A 71 19.59 -4.68 5.98
C LEU A 71 20.17 -3.34 6.43
N ARG A 72 19.63 -2.73 7.50
CA ARG A 72 20.21 -1.53 8.11
C ARG A 72 21.52 -1.82 8.84
N ALA A 73 21.68 -3.00 9.40
CA ALA A 73 22.88 -3.36 10.16
C ALA A 73 24.08 -3.67 9.26
N SER A 74 23.82 -4.11 8.03
CA SER A 74 24.85 -4.69 7.18
C SER A 74 25.48 -3.70 6.21
N CYS A 75 24.75 -2.73 5.65
CA CYS A 75 25.32 -1.83 4.65
C CYS A 75 24.83 -0.37 4.71
N MET A 76 25.65 0.54 4.17
CA MET A 76 25.35 1.99 4.08
C MET A 76 24.56 2.38 2.82
N ALA A 77 24.55 1.52 1.79
CA ALA A 77 23.83 1.78 0.56
C ALA A 77 22.31 1.63 0.78
N PRO A 78 21.48 2.39 0.05
CA PRO A 78 20.05 2.20 0.08
C PRO A 78 19.68 0.83 -0.51
N HIS A 79 19.01 0.02 0.30
CA HIS A 79 18.41 -1.22 -0.14
C HIS A 79 16.97 -0.99 -0.54
N HIS A 80 16.51 -1.78 -1.50
CA HIS A 80 15.11 -1.87 -1.87
C HIS A 80 14.65 -3.31 -1.70
N ALA A 81 13.49 -3.47 -1.08
CA ALA A 81 12.78 -4.73 -1.06
C ALA A 81 11.51 -4.58 -1.87
N SER A 82 11.25 -5.57 -2.71
CA SER A 82 10.07 -5.66 -3.52
C SER A 82 9.28 -6.88 -3.09
N ILE A 83 8.00 -6.70 -2.77
CA ILE A 83 7.12 -7.81 -2.40
C ILE A 83 6.14 -8.12 -3.52
N CYS A 84 5.95 -9.40 -3.81
CA CYS A 84 5.00 -9.87 -4.80
C CYS A 84 3.58 -9.57 -4.33
N LEU A 85 2.76 -8.96 -5.20
CA LEU A 85 1.35 -8.65 -4.90
C LEU A 85 0.42 -9.85 -5.04
N ASN A 86 0.91 -10.96 -5.60
CA ASN A 86 0.18 -12.22 -5.67
C ASN A 86 0.54 -13.11 -4.48
N ALA A 87 -0.48 -13.51 -3.71
CA ALA A 87 -0.34 -14.32 -2.51
C ALA A 87 0.15 -15.77 -2.73
N SER A 88 0.32 -16.21 -3.97
CA SER A 88 0.96 -17.50 -4.27
C SER A 88 1.66 -17.45 -5.63
N PRO A 89 2.96 -17.14 -5.66
CA PRO A 89 3.76 -17.27 -6.89
C PRO A 89 3.90 -18.73 -7.37
N GLY A 90 3.50 -19.71 -6.56
CA GLY A 90 3.65 -21.14 -6.84
C GLY A 90 2.47 -21.84 -7.52
N GLY A 91 1.42 -21.12 -7.91
CA GLY A 91 0.20 -21.71 -8.46
C GLY A 91 -0.77 -22.22 -7.38
N PRO A 92 -1.88 -22.87 -7.77
CA PRO A 92 -2.82 -23.44 -6.81
C PRO A 92 -2.13 -24.56 -6.03
N LEU A 93 -1.88 -24.32 -4.75
CA LEU A 93 -1.38 -25.35 -3.83
C LEU A 93 -2.31 -26.56 -3.88
N SER A 94 -1.72 -27.76 -3.80
CA SER A 94 -2.49 -28.99 -3.69
C SER A 94 -3.50 -28.87 -2.55
N THR A 95 -4.70 -29.40 -2.74
CA THR A 95 -5.90 -29.15 -1.92
C THR A 95 -5.81 -29.49 -0.43
N ASN A 96 -4.67 -30.01 0.04
CA ASN A 96 -4.52 -30.56 1.40
C ASN A 96 -3.56 -29.78 2.30
N GLU A 97 -2.75 -28.84 1.79
CA GLU A 97 -1.95 -27.98 2.66
C GLU A 97 -2.74 -26.72 3.01
N ALA A 98 -2.87 -26.42 4.30
CA ALA A 98 -3.29 -25.11 4.74
C ALA A 98 -2.43 -24.08 3.99
N PRO A 99 -3.03 -23.04 3.37
CA PRO A 99 -2.31 -22.12 2.51
C PRO A 99 -1.21 -21.46 3.34
N ALA A 100 0.00 -22.01 3.27
CA ALA A 100 1.14 -21.45 3.95
C ALA A 100 1.30 -20.03 3.40
N GLU A 101 1.35 -19.05 4.29
CA GLU A 101 1.53 -17.65 3.93
C GLU A 101 2.96 -17.50 3.39
N ARG A 102 3.08 -17.69 2.07
CA ARG A 102 4.33 -17.59 1.29
C ARG A 102 4.39 -16.20 0.68
N PHE A 103 5.49 -15.50 0.91
CA PHE A 103 5.74 -14.18 0.37
C PHE A 103 6.92 -14.25 -0.58
N GLY A 104 6.68 -14.04 -1.87
CA GLY A 104 7.75 -13.82 -2.83
C GLY A 104 8.36 -12.44 -2.58
N VAL A 105 9.62 -12.38 -2.19
CA VAL A 105 10.34 -11.15 -1.95
C VAL A 105 11.57 -11.11 -2.84
N PHE A 106 11.88 -9.91 -3.28
CA PHE A 106 13.01 -9.63 -4.13
C PHE A 106 13.79 -8.47 -3.55
N LEU A 107 15.09 -8.66 -3.39
CA LEU A 107 15.98 -7.68 -2.81
C LEU A 107 16.92 -7.17 -3.89
N HIS A 108 17.03 -5.86 -3.97
CA HIS A 108 17.99 -5.19 -4.84
C HIS A 108 18.58 -3.99 -4.12
N HIS A 109 19.72 -3.53 -4.61
CA HIS A 109 20.38 -2.37 -4.05
C HIS A 109 20.79 -1.43 -5.19
N ASP A 110 20.75 -0.13 -4.94
CA ASP A 110 21.16 0.83 -5.97
C ASP A 110 22.69 0.83 -6.07
N THR A 111 23.24 0.13 -7.07
CA THR A 111 24.65 0.28 -7.44
C THR A 111 24.84 1.65 -8.09
N GLY A 112 25.04 2.70 -7.29
CA GLY A 112 25.51 3.97 -7.82
C GLY A 112 26.86 3.78 -8.53
N PRO A 113 27.19 4.58 -9.56
CA PRO A 113 28.43 4.41 -10.35
C PRO A 113 29.73 4.56 -9.54
N LYS A 114 29.64 5.00 -8.29
CA LYS A 114 30.76 5.20 -7.37
C LYS A 114 30.96 4.04 -6.39
N HIS A 115 30.05 3.06 -6.33
CA HIS A 115 30.16 1.93 -5.42
C HIS A 115 30.87 0.78 -6.11
N ARG A 116 31.81 0.14 -5.38
CA ARG A 116 32.44 -1.11 -5.81
C ARG A 116 31.33 -2.12 -6.09
N ALA A 117 31.36 -2.76 -7.26
CA ALA A 117 30.35 -3.74 -7.65
C ALA A 117 30.20 -4.77 -6.52
N LEU A 118 29.04 -4.75 -5.86
CA LEU A 118 28.69 -5.75 -4.86
C LEU A 118 28.49 -7.09 -5.57
N SER A 119 28.78 -8.17 -4.86
CA SER A 119 28.76 -9.54 -5.39
C SER A 119 27.38 -10.00 -5.88
N TRP A 120 26.30 -9.35 -5.45
CA TRP A 120 24.93 -9.67 -5.87
C TRP A 120 24.17 -8.38 -6.18
N SER A 121 23.64 -8.19 -7.38
CA SER A 121 22.75 -7.04 -7.68
C SER A 121 21.30 -7.32 -7.29
N LEU A 122 20.94 -8.60 -7.21
CA LEU A 122 19.57 -9.05 -7.26
C LEU A 122 19.41 -10.44 -6.65
N GLU A 123 18.57 -10.54 -5.62
CA GLU A 123 18.30 -11.82 -4.98
C GLU A 123 16.79 -12.04 -4.79
N GLU A 124 16.33 -13.19 -5.29
CA GLU A 124 14.97 -13.66 -5.07
C GLU A 124 14.94 -14.58 -3.86
N ALA A 125 13.97 -14.35 -2.97
CA ALA A 125 13.76 -15.18 -1.80
C ALA A 125 12.27 -15.41 -1.55
N GLU A 126 11.97 -16.54 -0.92
CA GLU A 126 10.64 -16.87 -0.45
C GLU A 126 10.63 -16.77 1.08
N ILE A 127 9.71 -16.00 1.65
CA ILE A 127 9.54 -15.90 3.10
C ILE A 127 8.30 -16.67 3.50
N ARG A 128 8.44 -17.58 4.47
CA ARG A 128 7.31 -18.35 5.02
C ARG A 128 7.12 -18.02 6.50
N LEU A 129 5.86 -17.94 6.92
CA LEU A 129 5.52 -17.78 8.34
C LEU A 129 5.70 -19.11 9.08
N ASN A 130 6.48 -19.10 10.15
CA ASN A 130 6.67 -20.26 11.00
C ASN A 130 5.53 -20.35 12.03
N HIS A 131 4.50 -21.13 11.71
CA HIS A 131 3.34 -21.32 12.57
C HIS A 131 3.66 -22.03 13.90
N ALA A 132 4.81 -22.68 14.04
CA ALA A 132 5.15 -23.41 15.26
C ALA A 132 5.36 -22.47 16.45
N VAL A 133 5.81 -21.24 16.21
CA VAL A 133 6.11 -20.26 17.29
C VAL A 133 4.82 -19.69 17.88
N SER A 134 3.79 -19.46 17.07
CA SER A 134 2.50 -18.91 17.55
C SER A 134 1.75 -19.86 18.49
N ALA A 135 1.95 -21.18 18.36
CA ALA A 135 1.35 -22.16 19.27
C ALA A 135 1.98 -22.10 20.68
N LEU A 136 3.29 -21.83 20.77
CA LEU A 136 4.00 -21.73 22.04
C LEU A 136 3.64 -20.45 22.82
N ASP A 137 3.48 -19.32 22.14
CA ASP A 137 3.03 -18.07 22.79
C ASP A 137 1.58 -18.15 23.30
N GLN A 138 0.71 -18.86 22.58
CA GLN A 138 -0.67 -19.11 23.04
C GLN A 138 -0.73 -20.04 24.26
N MET A 139 0.23 -20.97 24.41
CA MET A 139 0.32 -21.83 25.60
C MET A 139 0.94 -21.11 26.81
N SER A 140 1.72 -20.05 26.59
CA SER A 140 2.36 -19.26 27.66
C SER A 140 1.43 -18.18 28.25
N SER A 141 0.39 -17.78 27.52
CA SER A 141 -0.61 -16.79 27.96
C SER A 141 -1.90 -17.45 28.49
N GLY A 142 -1.81 -18.22 29.58
CA GLY A 142 -2.91 -18.34 30.54
C GLY A 142 -3.45 -19.74 30.83
N ALA A 143 -3.00 -20.31 31.94
CA ALA A 143 -3.88 -21.04 32.85
C ALA A 143 -4.31 -20.11 34.00
N VAL A 144 -5.15 -19.11 33.70
CA VAL A 144 -6.02 -18.51 34.73
C VAL A 144 -7.36 -19.23 34.58
N GLN A 145 -7.58 -20.21 35.45
CA GLN A 145 -8.83 -20.96 35.52
C GLN A 145 -10.00 -19.99 35.74
N LYS A 146 -10.89 -19.93 34.76
CA LYS A 146 -12.20 -19.30 34.87
C LYS A 146 -13.06 -20.14 35.83
N PRO A 147 -13.53 -19.61 36.98
CA PRO A 147 -14.40 -20.36 37.86
C PRO A 147 -15.75 -20.63 37.19
N GLU A 148 -16.23 -21.84 37.41
CA GLU A 148 -17.46 -22.45 36.94
C GLU A 148 -18.70 -21.66 37.42
N PRO A 149 -19.75 -21.48 36.59
CA PRO A 149 -20.91 -20.68 36.97
C PRO A 149 -21.92 -21.52 37.76
N THR A 150 -22.16 -21.14 39.02
CA THR A 150 -23.34 -21.57 39.78
C THR A 150 -24.51 -20.60 39.54
N ASP A 151 -25.71 -21.18 39.55
CA ASP A 151 -27.00 -20.68 39.10
C ASP A 151 -27.52 -19.32 39.65
N LEU A 152 -28.29 -18.67 38.75
CA LEU A 152 -29.48 -17.83 38.93
C LEU A 152 -29.48 -16.63 39.90
N SER A 153 -29.46 -15.41 39.32
CA SER A 153 -30.28 -14.25 39.74
C SER A 153 -30.26 -13.11 38.69
N PRO A 154 -31.34 -12.31 38.55
CA PRO A 154 -31.45 -11.26 37.52
C PRO A 154 -30.69 -9.97 37.91
N PRO A 155 -30.06 -9.25 36.95
CA PRO A 155 -29.19 -8.14 37.28
C PRO A 155 -29.96 -6.82 37.46
N THR A 156 -29.80 -6.21 38.63
CA THR A 156 -30.10 -4.79 38.85
C THR A 156 -29.05 -3.91 38.16
N ARG A 157 -29.50 -2.98 37.31
CA ARG A 157 -28.69 -1.97 36.62
C ARG A 157 -27.89 -1.10 37.61
N LYS A 158 -26.56 -1.17 37.55
CA LYS A 158 -25.67 -0.16 38.15
C LYS A 158 -25.11 0.75 37.05
N LYS A 159 -25.26 2.06 37.26
CA LYS A 159 -24.70 3.13 36.42
C LYS A 159 -23.19 3.15 36.63
N SER A 160 -22.43 2.98 35.54
CA SER A 160 -20.98 3.18 35.53
C SER A 160 -20.70 4.66 35.28
N THR A 161 -20.04 5.30 36.25
CA THR A 161 -19.49 6.65 36.13
C THR A 161 -18.03 6.52 35.69
N VAL A 162 -17.71 7.09 34.53
CA VAL A 162 -16.35 7.15 33.99
C VAL A 162 -15.60 8.31 34.66
N GLY A 163 -14.58 7.99 35.46
CA GLY A 163 -13.65 8.99 36.00
C GLY A 163 -12.49 9.22 35.03
N PHE A 164 -12.31 10.48 34.60
CA PHE A 164 -11.14 10.90 33.82
C PHE A 164 -9.98 11.19 34.77
N GLN A 165 -8.86 10.49 34.58
CA GLN A 165 -7.61 10.75 35.29
C GLN A 165 -6.75 11.70 34.42
N GLY A 166 -6.46 12.89 34.96
CA GLY A 166 -5.64 13.90 34.29
C GLY A 166 -4.14 13.54 34.24
N PRO A 167 -3.36 14.23 33.39
CA PRO A 167 -1.95 13.92 33.19
C PRO A 167 -1.11 14.34 34.39
N ARG A 168 -0.20 13.45 34.78
CA ARG A 168 0.79 13.64 35.84
C ARG A 168 1.99 14.38 35.25
N GLU A 169 2.18 15.64 35.63
CA GLU A 169 3.38 16.42 35.35
C GLU A 169 4.60 15.76 36.02
N GLN A 170 5.61 15.43 35.23
CA GLN A 170 6.94 15.09 35.72
C GLN A 170 7.84 16.32 35.59
N ALA A 171 8.34 16.75 36.73
CA ALA A 171 9.27 17.85 36.87
C ALA A 171 10.64 17.51 36.25
N ASN A 172 11.18 18.48 35.54
CA ASN A 172 12.56 18.53 35.07
C ASN A 172 13.51 18.56 36.26
N ASP A 173 14.58 17.76 36.20
CA ASP A 173 15.75 17.97 37.03
C ASP A 173 17.05 18.11 36.22
N HIS A 174 17.80 19.09 36.69
CA HIS A 174 19.09 19.61 36.25
C HIS A 174 20.12 18.59 35.74
N PHE A 175 20.69 18.87 34.55
CA PHE A 175 22.06 18.46 34.22
C PHE A 175 22.96 19.68 34.03
N LYS A 176 24.00 19.74 34.87
CA LYS A 176 25.03 20.76 34.90
C LYS A 176 26.02 20.58 33.75
N ALA A 177 26.38 21.71 33.15
CA ALA A 177 27.48 21.84 32.20
C ALA A 177 28.83 21.63 32.88
N HIS A 178 29.66 20.75 32.32
CA HIS A 178 31.10 20.78 32.48
C HIS A 178 31.77 20.42 31.15
N ASN A 179 32.57 21.36 30.65
CA ASN A 179 33.71 21.17 29.75
C ASN A 179 34.84 22.02 30.36
N PRO A 180 36.14 21.68 30.20
CA PRO A 180 36.72 21.47 28.88
C PRO A 180 37.88 20.46 28.77
N ALA A 181 38.29 20.26 27.51
CA ALA A 181 39.65 20.00 27.02
C ALA A 181 40.29 18.62 27.27
N ARG A 182 40.33 17.81 26.19
CA ARG A 182 41.56 17.14 25.75
C ARG A 182 41.44 16.69 24.29
N ALA A 183 42.33 17.18 23.44
CA ALA A 183 42.53 16.68 22.09
C ALA A 183 43.21 15.29 22.13
N PRO A 184 42.77 14.34 21.31
CA PRO A 184 43.63 13.25 20.86
C PRO A 184 43.90 13.35 19.35
N GLN A 185 45.12 12.94 19.03
CA GLN A 185 45.79 12.98 17.75
C GLN A 185 45.07 12.19 16.65
N ASP A 186 45.22 12.70 15.43
CA ASP A 186 44.89 12.04 14.16
C ASP A 186 45.54 10.66 14.05
N THR A 187 44.72 9.62 14.15
CA THR A 187 44.99 8.31 13.54
C THR A 187 44.28 8.24 12.19
N PRO A 188 44.87 7.65 11.14
CA PRO A 188 44.20 7.49 9.85
C PRO A 188 42.92 6.68 10.06
N GLN A 189 41.80 7.34 9.88
CA GLN A 189 40.47 6.77 9.98
C GLN A 189 40.32 5.81 8.79
N ASP A 190 40.59 4.52 9.02
CA ASP A 190 40.12 3.45 8.16
C ASP A 190 38.62 3.66 7.98
N SER A 191 38.23 4.13 6.79
CA SER A 191 36.84 4.21 6.39
C SER A 191 36.19 2.87 6.73
N PRO A 192 35.07 2.84 7.47
CA PRO A 192 34.44 1.58 7.86
C PRO A 192 34.22 0.79 6.58
N LYS A 193 35.00 -0.29 6.43
CA LYS A 193 34.83 -1.23 5.32
C LYS A 193 33.37 -1.62 5.38
N SER A 194 32.59 -1.21 4.37
CA SER A 194 31.21 -1.64 4.24
C SER A 194 31.22 -3.15 4.42
N LEU A 195 30.61 -3.64 5.49
CA LEU A 195 30.49 -5.06 5.72
C LEU A 195 29.65 -5.57 4.55
N GLU A 196 30.32 -6.16 3.58
CA GLU A 196 29.66 -6.83 2.49
C GLU A 196 28.74 -7.88 3.13
N ILE A 197 27.46 -7.90 2.75
CA ILE A 197 26.54 -8.95 3.18
C ILE A 197 27.08 -10.24 2.55
N HIS A 198 27.98 -10.92 3.25
CA HIS A 198 28.55 -12.19 2.79
C HIS A 198 27.53 -13.33 2.91
N ASP A 199 26.55 -13.20 3.81
CA ASP A 199 25.42 -14.11 3.91
C ASP A 199 24.15 -13.38 4.41
N LEU A 200 23.21 -13.14 3.49
CA LEU A 200 21.87 -12.65 3.84
C LEU A 200 21.18 -13.60 4.82
N CYS A 201 21.45 -14.91 4.71
CA CYS A 201 20.90 -15.91 5.62
C CYS A 201 21.48 -15.76 7.03
N GLU A 202 22.75 -15.41 7.20
CA GLU A 202 23.34 -15.18 8.54
C GLU A 202 22.74 -13.93 9.19
N THR A 203 22.62 -12.84 8.42
CA THR A 203 21.97 -11.60 8.88
C THR A 203 20.51 -11.87 9.29
N MET A 204 19.77 -12.61 8.48
CA MET A 204 18.38 -12.99 8.79
C MET A 204 18.29 -14.01 9.93
N LYS A 205 19.27 -14.92 10.08
CA LYS A 205 19.36 -15.83 11.24
C LYS A 205 19.61 -15.08 12.55
N THR A 206 20.32 -13.96 12.54
CA THR A 206 20.46 -13.11 13.75
C THR A 206 19.15 -12.39 14.10
N LEU A 207 18.25 -12.21 13.13
CA LEU A 207 16.92 -11.61 13.32
C LEU A 207 15.84 -12.62 13.75
N ARG A 208 16.23 -13.86 14.13
CA ARG A 208 15.36 -14.97 14.60
C ARG A 208 14.41 -14.64 15.77
N SER A 209 14.36 -13.40 16.24
CA SER A 209 13.24 -12.91 17.03
C SER A 209 11.93 -12.82 16.24
N ALA A 210 11.95 -12.89 14.90
CA ALA A 210 10.77 -12.80 14.06
C ALA A 210 10.29 -14.18 13.58
N GLN A 211 8.97 -14.38 13.54
CA GLN A 211 8.26 -15.61 13.19
C GLN A 211 8.40 -16.04 11.71
N HIS A 212 9.48 -15.69 11.04
CA HIS A 212 9.65 -15.82 9.60
C HIS A 212 10.93 -16.59 9.26
N ASP A 213 10.80 -17.56 8.36
CA ASP A 213 11.92 -18.32 7.81
C ASP A 213 12.12 -17.93 6.33
N LEU A 214 13.38 -17.78 5.94
CA LEU A 214 13.80 -17.46 4.57
C LEU A 214 14.15 -18.75 3.82
N TYR A 215 13.58 -18.91 2.63
CA TYR A 215 13.77 -20.05 1.76
C TYR A 215 14.22 -19.60 0.37
N TRP A 216 14.93 -20.48 -0.30
CA TRP A 216 15.10 -20.39 -1.74
C TRP A 216 13.77 -20.76 -2.41
N PRO A 217 13.28 -19.98 -3.38
CA PRO A 217 12.03 -20.30 -4.06
C PRO A 217 12.17 -21.63 -4.80
N GLU A 218 11.21 -22.54 -4.59
CA GLU A 218 11.16 -23.85 -5.28
C GLU A 218 11.13 -23.66 -6.80
N LYS A 219 10.47 -22.59 -7.25
CA LYS A 219 10.43 -22.13 -8.63
C LYS A 219 10.84 -20.67 -8.64
N ARG A 220 12.04 -20.39 -9.15
CA ARG A 220 12.47 -19.01 -9.40
C ARG A 220 11.48 -18.32 -10.31
N LEU A 221 10.99 -17.16 -9.87
CA LEU A 221 10.08 -16.32 -10.65
C LEU A 221 10.81 -15.63 -11.80
N PHE A 222 12.14 -15.54 -11.71
CA PHE A 222 12.95 -14.83 -12.69
C PHE A 222 14.05 -15.70 -13.31
N ASN A 223 14.36 -15.39 -14.58
CA ASN A 223 15.55 -15.87 -15.25
C ASN A 223 16.64 -14.78 -15.14
N GLU A 224 17.79 -15.12 -14.56
CA GLU A 224 18.89 -14.19 -14.22
C GLU A 224 19.33 -13.28 -15.38
N LYS A 225 19.16 -13.73 -16.63
CA LYS A 225 19.63 -13.01 -17.83
C LYS A 225 18.71 -11.89 -18.31
N ALA A 226 17.49 -11.74 -17.78
CA ALA A 226 16.46 -10.86 -18.34
C ALA A 226 15.85 -9.87 -17.34
N ILE A 227 16.45 -9.69 -16.17
CA ILE A 227 15.82 -8.94 -15.08
C ILE A 227 16.05 -7.44 -15.27
N SER A 228 15.29 -6.83 -16.18
CA SER A 228 15.03 -5.39 -16.14
C SER A 228 13.75 -5.17 -15.34
N GLY A 229 13.87 -4.63 -14.12
CA GLY A 229 12.72 -4.13 -13.38
C GLY A 229 12.35 -2.75 -13.94
N ASP A 230 11.30 -2.68 -14.77
CA ASP A 230 10.76 -1.40 -15.22
C ASP A 230 9.59 -1.00 -14.33
N SER A 231 9.47 0.29 -14.01
CA SER A 231 8.25 0.76 -13.34
C SER A 231 7.04 0.62 -14.28
N LEU A 232 5.85 0.39 -13.72
CA LEU A 232 4.62 0.39 -14.51
C LEU A 232 4.43 1.73 -15.25
N ALA A 233 4.80 2.85 -14.61
CA ALA A 233 4.80 4.16 -15.25
C ALA A 233 5.73 4.22 -16.48
N SER A 234 6.93 3.64 -16.39
CA SER A 234 7.87 3.55 -17.51
C SER A 234 7.31 2.71 -18.65
N ILE A 235 6.65 1.59 -18.34
CA ILE A 235 6.03 0.71 -19.34
C ILE A 235 4.88 1.42 -20.04
N LEU A 236 4.03 2.13 -19.30
CA LEU A 236 2.91 2.89 -19.86
C LEU A 236 3.35 4.13 -20.67
N ALA A 237 4.47 4.76 -20.30
CA ALA A 237 5.00 5.93 -20.99
C ALA A 237 5.84 5.57 -22.24
N GLN A 238 6.35 4.35 -22.33
CA GLN A 238 7.08 3.88 -23.49
C GLN A 238 6.12 3.77 -24.66
N THR A 239 6.25 4.74 -25.56
CA THR A 239 5.36 4.96 -26.69
C THR A 239 5.46 3.78 -27.67
N SER A 240 4.35 3.49 -28.36
CA SER A 240 4.11 2.36 -29.26
C SER A 240 5.11 2.18 -30.43
N ALA A 241 6.12 3.04 -30.56
CA ALA A 241 7.13 2.96 -31.60
C ALA A 241 8.28 1.96 -31.31
N SER A 242 8.53 1.59 -30.04
CA SER A 242 9.72 0.79 -29.69
C SER A 242 9.48 -0.45 -28.82
N ARG A 243 8.24 -0.73 -28.40
CA ARG A 243 7.99 -1.86 -27.49
C ARG A 243 6.66 -2.57 -27.74
N THR A 244 6.66 -3.84 -27.36
CA THR A 244 5.51 -4.73 -27.21
C THR A 244 4.41 -4.05 -26.40
N GLU A 245 3.31 -3.69 -27.08
CA GLU A 245 2.08 -3.27 -26.41
C GLU A 245 1.67 -4.34 -25.40
N LEU A 246 1.24 -3.90 -24.21
CA LEU A 246 0.75 -4.81 -23.18
C LEU A 246 -0.49 -5.52 -23.74
N SER A 247 -0.50 -6.85 -23.79
CA SER A 247 -1.70 -7.53 -24.28
C SER A 247 -2.88 -7.21 -23.36
N ASN A 248 -4.09 -7.15 -23.89
CA ASN A 248 -5.28 -6.94 -23.04
C ASN A 248 -5.37 -8.00 -21.93
N GLY A 249 -4.94 -9.24 -22.20
CA GLY A 249 -4.89 -10.31 -21.20
C GLY A 249 -3.91 -9.99 -20.06
N ASP A 250 -2.72 -9.50 -20.38
CA ASP A 250 -1.72 -9.12 -19.38
C ASP A 250 -2.20 -7.92 -18.57
N ALA A 251 -2.81 -6.93 -19.22
CA ALA A 251 -3.39 -5.77 -18.53
C ALA A 251 -4.47 -6.19 -17.52
N HIS A 252 -5.34 -7.15 -17.88
CA HIS A 252 -6.35 -7.71 -16.97
C HIS A 252 -5.73 -8.48 -15.80
N ARG A 253 -4.71 -9.32 -16.07
CA ARG A 253 -4.00 -10.07 -15.02
C ARG A 253 -3.29 -9.15 -14.04
N LEU A 254 -2.64 -8.09 -14.55
CA LEU A 254 -2.03 -7.06 -13.73
C LEU A 254 -3.07 -6.29 -12.93
N ALA A 255 -4.16 -5.86 -13.55
CA ALA A 255 -5.27 -5.20 -12.88
C ALA A 255 -5.82 -6.01 -11.70
N TYR A 256 -6.06 -7.31 -11.92
CA TYR A 256 -6.49 -8.24 -10.88
C TYR A 256 -5.45 -8.35 -9.75
N SER A 257 -4.19 -8.60 -10.11
CA SER A 257 -3.10 -8.77 -9.14
C SER A 257 -2.85 -7.51 -8.31
N LEU A 258 -2.93 -6.33 -8.93
CA LEU A 258 -2.83 -5.03 -8.24
C LEU A 258 -4.01 -4.81 -7.30
N ALA A 259 -5.24 -5.07 -7.74
CA ALA A 259 -6.40 -4.93 -6.88
C ALA A 259 -6.32 -5.88 -5.67
N MET A 260 -5.89 -7.12 -5.88
CA MET A 260 -5.68 -8.09 -4.81
C MET A 260 -4.57 -7.66 -3.86
N GLY A 261 -3.43 -7.24 -4.40
CA GLY A 261 -2.31 -6.73 -3.62
C GLY A 261 -2.70 -5.50 -2.78
N VAL A 262 -3.44 -4.56 -3.34
CA VAL A 262 -3.93 -3.39 -2.59
C VAL A 262 -4.83 -3.81 -1.43
N LEU A 263 -5.72 -4.79 -1.62
CA LEU A 263 -6.57 -5.30 -0.55
C LEU A 263 -5.80 -6.06 0.54
N GLN A 264 -4.77 -6.81 0.13
CA GLN A 264 -3.91 -7.60 1.02
C GLN A 264 -2.98 -6.72 1.85
N PHE A 265 -2.30 -5.77 1.21
CA PHE A 265 -1.26 -4.94 1.80
C PHE A 265 -1.77 -3.57 2.32
N ARG A 266 -3.07 -3.30 2.30
CA ARG A 266 -3.61 -2.08 2.92
C ARG A 266 -3.15 -1.97 4.37
N ASP A 267 -2.90 -0.74 4.82
CA ASP A 267 -2.44 -0.46 6.19
C ASP A 267 -1.12 -1.15 6.58
N THR A 268 -0.30 -1.55 5.59
CA THR A 268 1.06 -2.07 5.81
C THR A 268 2.11 -1.10 5.26
N PRO A 269 3.36 -1.12 5.77
CA PRO A 269 4.44 -0.27 5.25
C PRO A 269 4.79 -0.52 3.77
N TRP A 270 4.41 -1.68 3.23
CA TRP A 270 4.58 -2.00 1.81
C TRP A 270 3.74 -1.10 0.91
N LEU A 271 2.60 -0.61 1.40
CA LEU A 271 1.64 0.15 0.59
C LEU A 271 1.23 1.42 1.33
N ASP A 272 2.04 2.46 1.17
CA ASP A 272 1.73 3.77 1.73
C ASP A 272 0.62 4.50 0.95
N SER A 273 0.13 5.60 1.53
CA SER A 273 -0.86 6.47 0.88
C SER A 273 -0.33 7.16 -0.38
N SER A 274 0.99 7.19 -0.60
CA SER A 274 1.65 7.72 -1.79
C SER A 274 1.85 6.69 -2.90
N TRP A 275 1.28 5.49 -2.76
CA TRP A 275 1.35 4.46 -3.79
C TRP A 275 0.95 4.99 -5.16
N SER A 276 1.77 4.68 -6.16
CA SER A 276 1.61 5.13 -7.55
C SER A 276 2.19 4.11 -8.52
N THR A 277 1.93 4.31 -9.82
CA THR A 277 2.51 3.50 -10.91
C THR A 277 4.03 3.53 -10.97
N VAL A 278 4.68 4.51 -10.31
CA VAL A 278 6.15 4.58 -10.19
C VAL A 278 6.67 3.61 -9.13
N THR A 279 5.91 3.40 -8.05
CA THR A 279 6.28 2.49 -6.95
C THR A 279 5.98 1.02 -7.24
N VAL A 280 5.18 0.76 -8.28
CA VAL A 280 4.92 -0.58 -8.79
C VAL A 280 6.00 -0.90 -9.81
N THR A 281 6.87 -1.84 -9.46
CA THR A 281 7.90 -2.34 -10.37
C THR A 281 7.35 -3.59 -11.02
N LEU A 282 7.25 -3.57 -12.33
CA LEU A 282 7.00 -4.76 -13.12
C LEU A 282 8.35 -5.31 -13.52
N VAL A 283 8.66 -6.48 -12.98
CA VAL A 283 9.81 -7.23 -13.47
C VAL A 283 9.40 -7.84 -14.81
N VAL A 284 9.92 -7.20 -15.85
CA VAL A 284 9.55 -7.33 -17.26
C VAL A 284 9.52 -8.82 -17.62
N LEU A 285 8.32 -9.33 -17.92
CA LEU A 285 7.95 -10.69 -18.36
C LEU A 285 7.53 -11.71 -17.30
N SER A 286 7.38 -11.35 -16.02
CA SER A 286 6.79 -12.24 -15.02
C SER A 286 5.29 -11.97 -14.82
N GLU A 287 4.49 -13.01 -14.57
CA GLU A 287 3.05 -12.94 -14.26
C GLU A 287 2.73 -12.23 -12.92
N TYR A 288 3.74 -11.64 -12.28
CA TYR A 288 3.73 -11.26 -10.88
C TYR A 288 4.13 -9.79 -10.74
N PRO A 289 3.19 -8.88 -10.43
CA PRO A 289 3.53 -7.51 -10.11
C PRO A 289 4.14 -7.42 -8.70
N PHE A 290 5.14 -6.56 -8.55
CA PHE A 290 5.80 -6.31 -7.28
C PHE A 290 5.60 -4.85 -6.86
N VAL A 291 5.53 -4.62 -5.54
CA VAL A 291 5.63 -3.27 -4.97
C VAL A 291 6.99 -3.14 -4.31
N SER A 292 7.75 -2.16 -4.78
CA SER A 292 9.10 -1.86 -4.28
C SER A 292 9.03 -0.81 -3.17
N LYS A 293 9.82 -1.04 -2.13
CA LYS A 293 10.06 -0.09 -1.05
C LYS A 293 11.54 0.03 -0.78
N GLN A 294 12.01 1.27 -0.77
CA GLN A 294 13.30 1.59 -0.22
C GLN A 294 13.28 1.33 1.29
N LEU A 295 14.20 0.51 1.75
CA LEU A 295 14.42 0.23 3.16
C LEU A 295 15.37 1.30 3.68
N VAL A 296 14.82 2.30 4.36
CA VAL A 296 15.59 3.48 4.78
C VAL A 296 16.51 3.16 5.96
N THR A 297 17.81 3.34 5.75
CA THR A 297 18.89 3.29 6.73
C THR A 297 19.00 4.60 7.52
N GLY A 298 18.06 4.87 8.43
CA GLY A 298 18.19 5.97 9.40
C GLY A 298 17.17 7.10 9.25
N SER A 299 16.69 7.57 10.41
CA SER A 299 15.59 8.52 10.67
C SER A 299 14.54 8.60 9.56
N TYR A 300 13.35 8.06 9.82
CA TYR A 300 12.13 8.38 9.06
C TYR A 300 12.18 9.87 8.67
N PRO A 301 12.38 10.23 7.40
CA PRO A 301 12.12 11.61 7.01
C PRO A 301 10.65 11.81 7.36
N ALA A 302 10.37 12.67 8.34
CA ALA A 302 9.01 13.09 8.65
C ALA A 302 8.39 13.49 7.32
N GLY A 303 7.40 12.68 6.90
CA GLY A 303 7.16 12.42 5.49
C GLY A 303 7.06 13.68 4.64
N ALA A 304 7.72 13.67 3.49
CA ALA A 304 7.20 14.32 2.31
C ALA A 304 5.95 13.56 1.83
N SER A 305 4.95 13.41 2.71
CA SER A 305 3.60 13.17 2.23
C SER A 305 3.27 14.40 1.41
N SER A 306 3.11 14.25 0.10
CA SER A 306 2.45 15.28 -0.70
C SER A 306 1.14 15.58 0.02
N SER A 307 1.11 16.68 0.78
CA SER A 307 -0.02 16.98 1.62
C SER A 307 -1.09 17.47 0.66
N LEU A 308 -1.91 16.53 0.19
CA LEU A 308 -3.05 16.87 -0.65
C LEU A 308 -3.81 18.01 0.03
N THR A 309 -4.13 19.02 -0.77
CA THR A 309 -4.78 20.20 -0.25
C THR A 309 -6.05 19.81 0.50
N ARG A 310 -6.45 20.63 1.49
CA ARG A 310 -7.65 20.37 2.30
C ARG A 310 -8.88 20.12 1.41
N LYS A 311 -8.94 20.76 0.24
CA LYS A 311 -9.97 20.55 -0.79
C LYS A 311 -10.01 19.10 -1.28
N VAL A 312 -8.89 18.54 -1.70
CA VAL A 312 -8.81 17.15 -2.16
C VAL A 312 -9.26 16.18 -1.07
N LYS A 313 -8.82 16.39 0.17
CA LYS A 313 -9.22 15.51 1.29
C LYS A 313 -10.74 15.55 1.55
N ALA A 314 -11.42 16.65 1.21
CA ALA A 314 -12.87 16.74 1.34
C ALA A 314 -13.61 15.91 0.27
N VAL A 315 -13.06 15.85 -0.94
CA VAL A 315 -13.64 15.10 -2.08
C VAL A 315 -13.26 13.61 -2.02
N ILE A 316 -11.98 13.33 -1.79
CA ILE A 316 -11.39 11.99 -1.90
C ILE A 316 -11.20 11.40 -0.50
N ARG A 317 -12.16 10.57 -0.08
CA ARG A 317 -12.15 9.91 1.23
C ARG A 317 -11.10 8.81 1.35
N ASN A 318 -10.86 8.08 0.27
CA ASN A 318 -9.90 6.98 0.23
C ASN A 318 -8.96 7.14 -0.97
N GLN A 319 -7.77 7.65 -0.70
CA GLN A 319 -6.76 7.93 -1.73
C GLN A 319 -6.21 6.66 -2.36
N MET A 320 -6.03 5.59 -1.58
CA MET A 320 -5.52 4.30 -2.07
C MET A 320 -6.47 3.69 -3.11
N LEU A 321 -7.78 3.73 -2.85
CA LEU A 321 -8.78 3.26 -3.82
C LEU A 321 -8.86 4.14 -5.05
N LEU A 322 -8.74 5.47 -4.90
CA LEU A 322 -8.69 6.38 -6.05
C LEU A 322 -7.47 6.06 -6.93
N ARG A 323 -6.28 5.94 -6.33
CA ARG A 323 -5.05 5.60 -7.04
C ARG A 323 -5.20 4.27 -7.77
N LEU A 324 -5.75 3.25 -7.09
CA LEU A 324 -6.03 1.96 -7.72
C LEU A 324 -6.96 2.14 -8.93
N GLY A 325 -8.06 2.88 -8.77
CA GLY A 325 -8.99 3.18 -9.87
C GLY A 325 -8.31 3.84 -11.06
N ILE A 326 -7.48 4.86 -10.82
CA ILE A 326 -6.69 5.53 -11.86
C ILE A 326 -5.75 4.53 -12.55
N THR A 327 -4.97 3.75 -11.79
CA THR A 327 -4.06 2.74 -12.36
C THR A 327 -4.80 1.69 -13.21
N LEU A 328 -6.00 1.29 -12.81
CA LEU A 328 -6.84 0.39 -13.61
C LEU A 328 -7.30 1.03 -14.92
N ILE A 329 -7.64 2.32 -14.91
CA ILE A 329 -7.95 3.09 -16.12
C ILE A 329 -6.71 3.18 -17.03
N GLU A 330 -5.55 3.48 -16.45
CA GLU A 330 -4.28 3.57 -17.19
C GLU A 330 -3.92 2.23 -17.84
N LEU A 331 -4.10 1.10 -17.15
CA LEU A 331 -3.90 -0.24 -17.70
C LEU A 331 -4.90 -0.56 -18.83
N CYS A 332 -6.17 -0.19 -18.67
CA CYS A 332 -7.21 -0.42 -19.66
C CYS A 332 -6.96 0.37 -20.95
N LEU A 333 -6.51 1.62 -20.82
CA LEU A 333 -6.26 2.53 -21.94
C LEU A 333 -4.81 2.49 -22.44
N GLN A 334 -3.93 1.80 -21.73
CA GLN A 334 -2.49 1.69 -21.98
C GLN A 334 -1.80 3.04 -22.14
N LYS A 335 -2.26 4.03 -21.36
CA LYS A 335 -1.74 5.40 -21.37
C LYS A 335 -1.74 5.94 -19.96
N PRO A 336 -0.70 6.67 -19.55
CA PRO A 336 -0.70 7.29 -18.25
C PRO A 336 -1.79 8.37 -18.18
N ILE A 337 -2.43 8.55 -17.03
CA ILE A 337 -3.61 9.39 -16.84
C ILE A 337 -3.34 10.85 -17.25
N ARG A 338 -2.09 11.30 -17.04
CA ARG A 338 -1.59 12.63 -17.43
C ARG A 338 -1.73 12.92 -18.93
N GLU A 339 -1.60 11.91 -19.79
CA GLU A 339 -1.75 12.05 -21.25
C GLU A 339 -3.22 12.04 -21.68
N LEU A 340 -4.12 11.63 -20.79
CA LEU A 340 -5.55 11.59 -21.04
C LEU A 340 -6.26 12.87 -20.55
N ARG A 341 -5.55 13.74 -19.81
CA ARG A 341 -6.04 15.02 -19.29
C ARG A 341 -6.44 15.96 -20.42
N ARG A 342 -7.46 16.77 -20.16
CA ARG A 342 -7.89 17.89 -21.01
C ARG A 342 -7.84 19.21 -20.22
N ALA A 343 -7.95 20.33 -20.93
CA ALA A 343 -7.99 21.66 -20.32
C ALA A 343 -9.13 21.80 -19.29
N GLU A 344 -10.29 21.20 -19.58
CA GLU A 344 -11.46 21.16 -18.68
C GLU A 344 -11.18 20.43 -17.35
N ASP A 345 -10.31 19.41 -17.35
CA ASP A 345 -9.98 18.67 -16.12
C ASP A 345 -9.08 19.49 -15.17
N LEU A 346 -8.49 20.59 -15.64
CA LEU A 346 -7.51 21.41 -14.90
C LEU A 346 -8.13 22.67 -14.28
N GLU A 347 -9.43 22.93 -14.48
CA GLU A 347 -10.09 24.16 -14.04
C GLU A 347 -10.03 24.38 -12.51
N ASP A 348 -10.10 23.30 -11.74
CA ASP A 348 -10.03 23.30 -10.28
C ASP A 348 -8.61 23.12 -9.72
N GLY A 349 -7.60 23.06 -10.59
CA GLY A 349 -6.18 22.88 -10.25
C GLY A 349 -5.65 21.46 -10.47
N ASP A 350 -4.33 21.34 -10.50
CA ASP A 350 -3.62 20.09 -10.84
C ASP A 350 -3.87 18.95 -9.85
N ASP A 351 -4.14 19.27 -8.59
CA ASP A 351 -4.39 18.32 -7.51
C ASP A 351 -5.60 17.39 -7.76
N LEU A 352 -6.63 17.88 -8.44
CA LEU A 352 -7.86 17.12 -8.75
C LEU A 352 -7.95 16.70 -10.21
N ALA A 353 -6.96 17.07 -11.04
CA ALA A 353 -7.00 16.80 -12.46
C ALA A 353 -7.16 15.31 -12.77
N ASP A 354 -6.42 14.44 -12.07
CA ASP A 354 -6.52 12.99 -12.28
C ASP A 354 -7.91 12.43 -11.90
N PHE A 355 -8.55 13.02 -10.88
CA PHE A 355 -9.90 12.64 -10.48
C PHE A 355 -10.92 13.02 -11.56
N TYR A 356 -10.88 14.26 -12.04
CA TYR A 356 -11.81 14.73 -13.09
C TYR A 356 -11.58 14.02 -14.42
N THR A 357 -10.32 13.78 -14.80
CA THR A 357 -10.00 12.97 -15.98
C THR A 357 -10.57 11.56 -15.84
N ALA A 358 -10.43 10.91 -14.68
CA ALA A 358 -10.98 9.59 -14.44
C ALA A 358 -12.52 9.58 -14.51
N ASP A 359 -13.19 10.54 -13.86
CA ASP A 359 -14.65 10.66 -13.88
C ASP A 359 -15.19 10.88 -15.30
N ARG A 360 -14.59 11.80 -16.05
CA ARG A 360 -14.92 12.04 -17.46
C ARG A 360 -14.74 10.78 -18.31
N LEU A 361 -13.65 10.04 -18.14
CA LEU A 361 -13.41 8.81 -18.90
C LEU A 361 -14.46 7.74 -18.62
N LEU A 362 -14.91 7.61 -17.37
CA LEU A 362 -15.99 6.69 -16.99
C LEU A 362 -17.32 7.08 -17.62
N GLN A 363 -17.63 8.38 -17.72
CA GLN A 363 -18.85 8.88 -18.34
C GLN A 363 -18.86 8.70 -19.87
N THR A 364 -17.69 8.78 -20.53
CA THR A 364 -17.61 8.66 -22.01
C THR A 364 -17.86 7.26 -22.56
N GLY A 365 -17.97 6.23 -21.72
CA GLY A 365 -18.18 4.84 -22.15
C GLY A 365 -16.98 4.15 -22.81
N LYS A 366 -15.89 4.87 -23.10
CA LYS A 366 -14.67 4.33 -23.73
C LYS A 366 -14.08 3.12 -23.01
N ILE A 367 -14.18 3.10 -21.69
CA ILE A 367 -13.71 1.98 -20.86
C ILE A 367 -14.61 0.75 -21.06
N ALA A 368 -15.93 0.95 -21.11
CA ALA A 368 -16.89 -0.13 -21.36
C ALA A 368 -16.68 -0.75 -22.75
N ASP A 369 -16.44 0.08 -23.77
CA ASP A 369 -16.14 -0.37 -25.14
C ASP A 369 -14.89 -1.25 -25.20
N ARG A 370 -13.82 -0.85 -24.49
CA ARG A 370 -12.55 -1.60 -24.40
C ARG A 370 -12.68 -2.92 -23.64
N LEU A 371 -13.51 -2.93 -22.59
CA LEU A 371 -13.75 -4.12 -21.78
C LEU A 371 -14.81 -5.06 -22.39
N GLY A 372 -15.49 -4.65 -23.46
CA GLY A 372 -16.51 -5.44 -24.12
C GLY A 372 -17.83 -5.54 -23.33
N PHE A 373 -18.05 -4.65 -22.37
CA PHE A 373 -19.35 -4.52 -21.68
C PHE A 373 -20.25 -3.65 -22.56
N LYS A 374 -21.08 -4.28 -23.39
CA LYS A 374 -22.17 -3.61 -24.12
C LYS A 374 -23.47 -3.66 -23.35
#